data_AF-A0AAU7AJ97-F1
#
_entry.id   AF-A0AAU7AJ97-F1
#
_cell.length_a   1.000
_cell.length_b   1.000
_cell.length_c   1.000
_cell.angle_alpha   90.00
_cell.angle_beta   90.00
_cell.angle_gamma   90.00
#
_symmetry.space_group_name_H-M   'P 1'
#
loop_
_entity.id
_entity.type
_entity.pdbx_description
1 polymer ?
#
loop_
_entity_poly.entity_id
_entity_poly.type
_entity_poly.pdbx_seq_one_letter_code
_entity_poly.pdbx_strand_id
1 'polypeptide(L)'
;MLSLPLPIIEFLLCAVFCALVWRVDVGSRLARYFFTAFFGSVALAALMVGLRFGYDFENIIVVQRIIPLFIGPLVYLGFLSLMHAPAQMRIYIAINLGIATTASLLPFLFRELRPAYDFFISFSYSIYCIALLVLWRRGADSLRNAKFDSIRALRLWMLGAASLLGIMVIIDTMIAVRFAHQQLKNALALISNASLISVVILFGGLMFIFFASQEKRALKHPTKTTDDVNEKALEVERLTRDLLEKNQLYLDPNLSLERLAKRLHLPTRSVSEAINQSQGMNVSQYVNRFRLQKAASLLVTTALSVNQILEQSGFLTRSNFYREFERVFRMSPTEYRSHNKR
;
A
#
# COMPACT_ATOMS: atom_id res chain seq x y z
N MET A 1 31.83 25.90 -5.79
CA MET A 1 31.35 24.51 -5.94
C MET A 1 29.84 24.55 -5.99
N LEU A 2 29.20 23.96 -7.00
CA LEU A 2 27.74 23.92 -7.12
C LEU A 2 27.19 22.96 -6.04
N SER A 3 26.88 23.47 -4.85
CA SER A 3 26.30 22.66 -3.78
C SER A 3 24.85 22.35 -4.13
N LEU A 4 24.54 21.08 -4.37
CA LEU A 4 23.17 20.62 -4.59
C LEU A 4 22.33 20.86 -3.33
N PRO A 5 21.26 21.68 -3.37
CA PRO A 5 20.40 21.90 -2.22
C PRO A 5 19.68 20.58 -1.84
N LEU A 6 19.57 20.29 -0.54
CA LEU A 6 18.97 19.06 -0.01
C LEU A 6 17.58 18.70 -0.59
N PRO A 7 16.67 19.66 -0.87
CA PRO A 7 15.40 19.35 -1.53
C PRO A 7 15.54 18.67 -2.91
N ILE A 8 16.65 18.86 -3.62
CA ILE A 8 16.88 18.17 -4.91
C ILE A 8 17.24 16.70 -4.67
N ILE A 9 17.96 16.39 -3.59
CA ILE A 9 18.22 15.00 -3.19
C ILE A 9 16.90 14.32 -2.81
N GLU A 10 16.04 15.03 -2.07
CA GLU A 10 14.69 14.57 -1.72
C GLU A 10 13.83 14.30 -2.97
N PHE A 11 13.87 15.20 -3.96
CA PHE A 11 13.23 15.00 -5.27
C PHE A 11 13.69 13.70 -5.94
N LEU A 12 15.00 13.48 -6.05
CA LEU A 12 15.55 12.29 -6.69
C LEU A 12 15.12 11.00 -5.97
N LEU A 13 15.14 11.01 -4.63
CA LEU A 13 14.73 9.87 -3.82
C LEU A 13 13.23 9.57 -4.00
N CYS A 14 12.39 10.60 -3.96
CA CYS A 14 10.95 10.45 -4.22
C CYS A 14 10.65 9.98 -5.66
N ALA A 15 11.44 10.41 -6.65
CA ALA A 15 11.33 9.92 -8.02
C ALA A 15 11.66 8.42 -8.12
N VAL A 16 12.66 7.94 -7.38
CA VAL A 16 12.96 6.50 -7.26
C VAL A 16 11.77 5.75 -6.63
N PHE A 17 11.20 6.26 -5.53
CA PHE A 17 10.01 5.67 -4.91
C PHE A 17 8.81 5.62 -5.88
N CYS A 18 8.59 6.70 -6.63
CA CYS A 18 7.55 6.76 -7.65
C CYS A 18 7.70 5.63 -8.69
N ALA A 19 8.93 5.42 -9.19
CA ALA A 19 9.25 4.34 -10.13
C ALA A 19 9.12 2.95 -9.50
N LEU A 20 9.54 2.77 -8.24
CA LEU A 20 9.40 1.51 -7.51
C LEU A 20 7.93 1.15 -7.31
N VAL A 21 7.13 2.07 -6.79
CA VAL A 21 5.69 1.86 -6.54
C VAL A 21 4.94 1.55 -7.83
N TRP A 22 5.32 2.17 -8.96
CA TRP A 22 4.73 1.85 -10.26
C TRP A 22 4.92 0.38 -10.66
N ARG A 23 6.07 -0.20 -10.29
CA ARG A 23 6.41 -1.61 -10.59
C ARG A 23 5.88 -2.58 -9.55
N VAL A 24 5.59 -2.13 -8.32
CA VAL A 24 5.09 -2.99 -7.24
C VAL A 24 3.59 -3.27 -7.43
N ASP A 25 3.25 -4.56 -7.40
CA ASP A 25 1.85 -4.97 -7.43
C ASP A 25 1.24 -5.03 -6.03
N VAL A 26 0.61 -3.91 -5.63
CA VAL A 26 -0.04 -3.69 -4.34
C VAL A 26 -1.41 -4.40 -4.21
N GLY A 27 -1.89 -5.07 -5.27
CA GLY A 27 -3.19 -5.78 -5.30
C GLY A 27 -4.36 -4.97 -5.84
N SER A 28 -4.28 -3.63 -5.83
CA SER A 28 -5.26 -2.72 -6.42
C SER A 28 -4.59 -1.76 -7.43
N ARG A 29 -5.16 -1.66 -8.64
CA ARG A 29 -4.67 -0.71 -9.66
C ARG A 29 -4.85 0.74 -9.20
N LEU A 30 -6.00 1.05 -8.58
CA LEU A 30 -6.27 2.39 -8.04
C LEU A 30 -5.28 2.77 -6.93
N ALA A 31 -4.97 1.84 -6.02
CA ALA A 31 -3.99 2.09 -4.96
C ALA A 31 -2.62 2.45 -5.54
N ARG A 32 -2.21 1.71 -6.58
CA ARG A 32 -0.96 1.95 -7.29
C ARG A 32 -0.91 3.36 -7.88
N TYR A 33 -1.97 3.77 -8.59
CA TYR A 33 -2.05 5.14 -9.14
C TYR A 33 -1.97 6.22 -8.06
N PHE A 34 -2.70 6.05 -6.96
CA PHE A 34 -2.68 7.02 -5.86
C PHE A 34 -1.33 7.10 -5.15
N PHE A 35 -0.67 5.97 -4.89
CA PHE A 35 0.66 5.97 -4.29
C PHE A 35 1.71 6.56 -5.24
N THR A 36 1.65 6.24 -6.53
CA THR A 36 2.52 6.87 -7.54
C THR A 36 2.30 8.38 -7.59
N ALA A 37 1.04 8.82 -7.64
CA ALA A 37 0.70 10.25 -7.62
C ALA A 37 1.15 10.95 -6.32
N PHE A 38 1.03 10.28 -5.17
CA PHE A 38 1.54 10.77 -3.89
C PHE A 38 3.06 11.00 -3.94
N PHE A 39 3.86 9.99 -4.30
CA PHE A 39 5.31 10.16 -4.39
C PHE A 39 5.72 11.17 -5.48
N GLY A 40 4.99 11.21 -6.60
CA GLY A 40 5.19 12.23 -7.64
C GLY A 40 4.91 13.65 -7.14
N SER A 41 3.87 13.83 -6.32
CA SER A 41 3.53 15.14 -5.73
C SER A 41 4.57 15.58 -4.71
N VAL A 42 5.04 14.67 -3.84
CA VAL A 42 6.14 14.96 -2.90
C VAL A 42 7.42 15.32 -3.66
N ALA A 43 7.76 14.55 -4.71
CA ALA A 43 8.92 14.84 -5.56
C ALA A 43 8.81 16.24 -6.18
N LEU A 44 7.66 16.57 -6.77
CA LEU A 44 7.44 17.87 -7.40
C LEU A 44 7.52 19.02 -6.37
N ALA A 45 6.95 18.84 -5.18
CA ALA A 45 7.06 19.82 -4.10
C ALA A 45 8.52 20.06 -3.69
N ALA A 46 9.30 18.99 -3.51
CA ALA A 46 10.72 19.06 -3.17
C ALA A 46 11.55 19.76 -4.27
N LEU A 47 11.25 19.47 -5.55
CA LEU A 47 11.87 20.15 -6.69
C LEU A 47 11.57 21.65 -6.68
N MET A 48 10.30 22.03 -6.45
CA MET A 48 9.92 23.45 -6.39
C MET A 48 10.62 24.19 -5.24
N VAL A 49 10.72 23.56 -4.07
CA VAL A 49 11.49 24.10 -2.94
C VAL A 49 12.97 24.27 -3.33
N GLY A 50 13.57 23.26 -3.95
CA GLY A 50 14.97 23.28 -4.39
C GLY A 50 15.26 24.35 -5.43
N LEU A 51 14.38 24.53 -6.42
CA LEU A 51 14.51 25.57 -7.45
C LEU A 51 14.38 26.98 -6.86
N ARG A 52 13.43 27.18 -5.94
CA ARG A 52 13.19 28.49 -5.33
C ARG A 52 14.33 28.93 -4.43
N PHE A 53 14.78 28.05 -3.53
CA PHE A 53 15.77 28.41 -2.51
C PHE A 53 17.22 28.16 -2.94
N GLY A 54 17.44 27.32 -3.95
CA GLY A 54 18.78 27.01 -4.46
C GLY A 54 19.18 27.78 -5.71
N TYR A 55 18.22 28.27 -6.49
CA TYR A 55 18.47 28.93 -7.78
C TYR A 55 17.63 30.21 -7.97
N ASP A 56 17.05 30.75 -6.90
CA ASP A 56 16.30 32.03 -6.87
C ASP A 56 15.14 32.13 -7.88
N PHE A 57 14.51 31.01 -8.25
CA PHE A 57 13.28 31.02 -9.05
C PHE A 57 12.07 31.40 -8.16
N GLU A 58 11.72 32.68 -8.10
CA GLU A 58 10.61 33.15 -7.25
C GLU A 58 9.21 32.94 -7.86
N ASN A 59 9.11 32.90 -9.19
CA ASN A 59 7.83 32.82 -9.92
C ASN A 59 7.02 31.52 -9.68
N ILE A 60 7.62 30.51 -9.04
CA ILE A 60 6.98 29.20 -8.78
C ILE A 60 6.28 29.11 -7.41
N ILE A 61 6.31 30.16 -6.59
CA ILE A 61 5.76 30.15 -5.22
C ILE A 61 4.29 29.73 -5.17
N VAL A 62 3.53 30.10 -6.19
CA VAL A 62 2.12 29.78 -6.33
C VAL A 62 1.91 28.27 -6.50
N VAL A 63 2.64 27.66 -7.43
CA VAL A 63 2.59 26.22 -7.70
C VAL A 63 3.12 25.43 -6.51
N GLN A 64 4.19 25.92 -5.88
CA GLN A 64 4.80 25.32 -4.69
C GLN A 64 3.80 25.18 -3.53
N ARG A 65 2.86 26.12 -3.38
CA ARG A 65 1.83 26.10 -2.33
C ARG A 65 0.64 25.20 -2.67
N ILE A 66 0.33 24.99 -3.96
CA ILE A 66 -0.81 24.14 -4.36
C ILE A 66 -0.52 22.66 -4.12
N ILE A 67 0.66 22.17 -4.48
CA ILE A 67 0.99 20.73 -4.49
C ILE A 67 0.80 20.07 -3.11
N PRO A 68 1.27 20.66 -1.98
CA PRO A 68 1.08 20.11 -0.63
C PRO A 68 -0.35 19.71 -0.28
N LEU A 69 -1.36 20.46 -0.73
CA LEU A 69 -2.77 20.18 -0.41
C LEU A 69 -3.26 18.83 -0.94
N PHE A 70 -2.59 18.27 -1.95
CA PHE A 70 -2.94 16.98 -2.54
C PHE A 70 -2.22 15.79 -1.88
N ILE A 71 -1.14 16.02 -1.13
CA ILE A 71 -0.29 14.96 -0.57
C ILE A 71 -1.09 14.07 0.41
N GLY A 72 -1.77 14.68 1.39
CA GLY A 72 -2.64 13.98 2.35
C GLY A 72 -3.77 13.17 1.69
N PRO A 73 -4.61 13.80 0.83
CA PRO A 73 -5.66 13.10 0.09
C PRO A 73 -5.16 11.90 -0.72
N LEU A 74 -4.03 12.05 -1.44
CA LEU A 74 -3.51 11.01 -2.32
C LEU A 74 -3.06 9.78 -1.52
N VAL A 75 -2.31 9.97 -0.44
CA VAL A 75 -1.87 8.83 0.39
C VAL A 75 -3.06 8.15 1.08
N TYR A 76 -4.02 8.93 1.56
CA TYR A 76 -5.25 8.40 2.16
C TYR A 76 -6.08 7.59 1.18
N LEU A 77 -6.34 8.12 -0.02
CA LEU A 77 -7.07 7.43 -1.08
C LEU A 77 -6.33 6.16 -1.54
N GLY A 78 -4.99 6.19 -1.54
CA GLY A 78 -4.15 5.02 -1.78
C GLY A 78 -4.49 3.87 -0.85
N PHE A 79 -4.45 4.10 0.47
CA PHE A 79 -4.82 3.08 1.46
C PHE A 79 -6.32 2.74 1.44
N LEU A 80 -7.19 3.73 1.28
CA LEU A 80 -8.64 3.52 1.27
C LEU A 80 -9.09 2.62 0.10
N SER A 81 -8.42 2.75 -1.05
CA SER A 81 -8.68 1.91 -2.23
C SER A 81 -8.27 0.44 -2.06
N LEU A 82 -7.49 0.13 -1.03
CA LEU A 82 -7.17 -1.25 -0.63
C LEU A 82 -8.27 -1.86 0.25
N MET A 83 -9.21 -1.04 0.73
CA MET A 83 -10.31 -1.46 1.60
C MET A 83 -11.66 -1.53 0.85
N HIS A 84 -11.88 -0.64 -0.13
CA HIS A 84 -13.18 -0.48 -0.80
C HIS A 84 -13.16 -0.94 -2.26
N ALA A 85 -14.33 -1.28 -2.79
CA ALA A 85 -14.50 -1.64 -4.20
C ALA A 85 -14.37 -0.40 -5.12
N PRO A 86 -13.90 -0.54 -6.38
CA PRO A 86 -13.72 0.58 -7.30
C PRO A 86 -14.98 1.44 -7.52
N ALA A 87 -16.17 0.84 -7.49
CA ALA A 87 -17.44 1.56 -7.63
C ALA A 87 -17.68 2.54 -6.45
N GLN A 88 -17.35 2.12 -5.23
CA GLN A 88 -17.48 2.95 -4.03
C GLN A 88 -16.39 4.04 -3.96
N MET A 89 -15.24 3.83 -4.61
CA MET A 89 -14.14 4.79 -4.59
C MET A 89 -14.49 6.14 -5.25
N ARG A 90 -15.45 6.18 -6.20
CA ARG A 90 -15.78 7.41 -6.93
C ARG A 90 -16.16 8.57 -6.01
N ILE A 91 -17.00 8.31 -5.01
CA ILE A 91 -17.45 9.36 -4.08
C ILE A 91 -16.31 9.84 -3.17
N TYR A 92 -15.47 8.92 -2.67
CA TYR A 92 -14.31 9.27 -1.85
C TYR A 92 -13.30 10.10 -2.64
N ILE A 93 -13.04 9.74 -3.91
CA ILE A 93 -12.16 10.50 -4.79
C ILE A 93 -12.73 11.91 -5.01
N ALA A 94 -14.01 12.02 -5.36
CA ALA A 94 -14.66 13.30 -5.61
C ALA A 94 -14.61 14.22 -4.38
N ILE A 95 -14.90 13.69 -3.18
CA ILE A 95 -14.87 14.48 -1.95
C ILE A 95 -13.44 14.92 -1.62
N ASN A 96 -12.48 14.00 -1.53
CA ASN A 96 -11.14 14.31 -1.03
C ASN A 96 -10.34 15.18 -2.02
N LEU A 97 -10.42 14.89 -3.32
CA LEU A 97 -9.75 15.71 -4.34
C LEU A 97 -10.52 17.01 -4.63
N GLY A 98 -11.85 17.01 -4.51
CA GLY A 98 -12.68 18.21 -4.64
C GLY A 98 -12.39 19.21 -3.53
N ILE A 99 -12.28 18.76 -2.28
CA ILE A 99 -11.87 19.60 -1.14
C ILE A 99 -10.47 20.16 -1.37
N ALA A 100 -9.50 19.32 -1.77
CA ALA A 100 -8.13 19.79 -2.03
C ALA A 100 -8.07 20.84 -3.16
N THR A 101 -8.84 20.64 -4.24
CA THR A 101 -8.94 21.58 -5.37
C THR A 101 -9.64 22.88 -4.95
N THR A 102 -10.69 22.79 -4.15
CA THR A 102 -11.39 23.98 -3.66
C THR A 102 -10.49 24.80 -2.72
N ALA A 103 -9.79 24.12 -1.81
CA ALA A 103 -8.82 24.73 -0.89
C ALA A 103 -7.64 25.37 -1.64
N SER A 104 -7.20 24.78 -2.76
CA SER A 104 -6.12 25.37 -3.56
C SER A 104 -6.57 26.61 -4.33
N LEU A 105 -7.82 26.67 -4.78
CA LEU A 105 -8.38 27.82 -5.52
C LEU A 105 -8.80 28.98 -4.62
N LEU A 106 -9.21 28.70 -3.37
CA LEU A 106 -9.73 29.71 -2.42
C LEU A 106 -8.84 30.97 -2.30
N PRO A 107 -7.51 30.86 -2.18
CA PRO A 107 -6.63 32.02 -2.00
C PRO A 107 -6.38 32.83 -3.30
N PHE A 108 -6.76 32.28 -4.45
CA PHE A 108 -6.78 33.02 -5.72
C PHE A 108 -8.06 33.84 -5.86
N LEU A 109 -9.18 33.29 -5.39
CA LEU A 109 -10.47 33.96 -5.38
C LEU A 109 -10.54 35.06 -4.32
N PHE A 110 -9.94 34.82 -3.15
CA PHE A 110 -9.96 35.74 -2.01
C PHE A 110 -8.54 36.12 -1.58
N ARG A 111 -8.13 37.33 -1.96
CA ARG A 111 -6.79 37.88 -1.68
C ARG A 111 -6.45 37.90 -0.18
N GLU A 112 -7.44 38.09 0.68
CA GLU A 112 -7.32 38.10 2.14
C GLU A 112 -6.91 36.74 2.74
N LEU A 113 -7.15 35.64 2.03
CA LEU A 113 -6.83 34.29 2.51
C LEU A 113 -5.39 33.85 2.16
N ARG A 114 -4.64 34.65 1.39
CA ARG A 114 -3.26 34.32 0.98
C ARG A 114 -2.28 34.14 2.15
N PRO A 115 -2.34 34.94 3.23
CA PRO A 115 -1.50 34.71 4.41
C PRO A 115 -1.86 33.41 5.16
N ALA A 116 -3.11 32.98 5.09
CA ALA A 116 -3.60 31.77 5.75
C ALA A 116 -3.29 30.46 5.00
N TYR A 117 -2.55 30.52 3.88
CA TYR A 117 -2.29 29.36 3.03
C TYR A 117 -1.62 28.21 3.79
N ASP A 118 -0.60 28.51 4.58
CA ASP A 118 0.17 27.52 5.34
C ASP A 118 -0.68 26.84 6.43
N PHE A 119 -1.73 27.52 6.90
CA PHE A 119 -2.72 26.93 7.81
C PHE A 119 -3.59 25.89 7.10
N PHE A 120 -4.04 26.16 5.86
CA PHE A 120 -4.80 25.17 5.08
C PHE A 120 -3.99 23.89 4.82
N ILE A 121 -2.69 24.04 4.54
CA ILE A 121 -1.78 22.90 4.36
C ILE A 121 -1.67 22.09 5.66
N SER A 122 -1.32 22.75 6.78
CA SER A 122 -1.22 22.12 8.10
C SER A 122 -2.53 21.43 8.53
N PHE A 123 -3.67 22.06 8.25
CA PHE A 123 -4.98 21.52 8.58
C PHE A 123 -5.29 20.27 7.74
N SER A 124 -5.01 20.30 6.44
CA SER A 124 -5.13 19.13 5.57
C SER A 124 -4.28 17.96 6.06
N TYR A 125 -3.00 18.18 6.36
CA TYR A 125 -2.12 17.14 6.89
C TYR A 125 -2.60 16.58 8.23
N SER A 126 -3.13 17.41 9.11
CA SER A 126 -3.70 16.96 10.39
C SER A 126 -4.90 16.04 10.18
N ILE A 127 -5.83 16.42 9.29
CA ILE A 127 -7.00 15.59 8.94
C ILE A 127 -6.55 14.24 8.42
N TYR A 128 -5.64 14.20 7.44
CA TYR A 128 -5.23 12.95 6.81
C TYR A 128 -4.29 12.11 7.69
N CYS A 129 -3.50 12.73 8.57
CA CYS A 129 -2.75 12.01 9.60
C CYS A 129 -3.71 11.24 10.52
N ILE A 130 -4.73 11.92 11.06
CA ILE A 130 -5.75 11.30 11.91
C ILE A 130 -6.52 10.22 11.12
N ALA A 131 -6.91 10.51 9.88
CA ALA A 131 -7.64 9.56 9.05
C ALA A 131 -6.83 8.28 8.78
N LEU A 132 -5.53 8.38 8.52
CA LEU A 132 -4.64 7.22 8.37
C LEU A 132 -4.50 6.43 9.67
N LEU A 133 -4.38 7.10 10.82
CA LEU A 133 -4.34 6.42 12.13
C LEU A 133 -5.66 5.70 12.43
N VAL A 134 -6.80 6.30 12.07
CA VAL A 134 -8.12 5.66 12.17
C VAL A 134 -8.21 4.44 11.25
N LEU A 135 -7.74 4.52 10.00
CA LEU A 135 -7.65 3.35 9.11
C LEU A 135 -6.74 2.27 9.70
N TRP A 136 -5.58 2.64 10.25
CA TRP A 136 -4.63 1.70 10.82
C TRP A 136 -5.20 0.95 12.03
N ARG A 137 -6.01 1.62 12.85
CA ARG A 137 -6.73 1.00 13.99
C ARG A 137 -7.77 -0.03 13.57
N ARG A 138 -8.27 -0.01 12.33
CA ARG A 138 -9.24 -1.03 11.81
C ARG A 138 -8.62 -2.41 11.59
N GLY A 139 -7.30 -2.53 11.72
CA GLY A 139 -6.61 -3.83 11.66
C GLY A 139 -6.37 -4.36 10.25
N ALA A 140 -5.72 -5.52 10.17
CA ALA A 140 -5.30 -6.16 8.93
C ALA A 140 -6.48 -6.56 8.01
N ASP A 141 -7.61 -6.95 8.61
CA ASP A 141 -8.79 -7.47 7.90
C ASP A 141 -9.52 -6.39 7.07
N SER A 142 -9.23 -5.12 7.34
CA SER A 142 -9.78 -4.00 6.56
C SER A 142 -9.18 -3.91 5.15
N LEU A 143 -7.96 -4.43 4.92
CA LEU A 143 -7.22 -4.35 3.65
C LEU A 143 -7.60 -5.46 2.67
N ARG A 144 -8.91 -5.58 2.39
CA ARG A 144 -9.52 -6.69 1.63
C ARG A 144 -8.97 -6.87 0.20
N ASN A 145 -8.45 -5.81 -0.42
CA ASN A 145 -7.92 -5.85 -1.78
C ASN A 145 -6.37 -5.94 -1.82
N ALA A 146 -5.70 -5.89 -0.68
CA ALA A 146 -4.24 -6.02 -0.62
C ALA A 146 -3.82 -7.49 -0.79
N LYS A 147 -2.61 -7.73 -1.30
CA LYS A 147 -2.04 -9.09 -1.32
C LYS A 147 -1.74 -9.54 0.10
N PHE A 148 -2.13 -10.77 0.46
CA PHE A 148 -1.92 -11.35 1.79
C PHE A 148 -0.48 -11.19 2.31
N ASP A 149 0.52 -11.47 1.48
CA ASP A 149 1.94 -11.38 1.84
C ASP A 149 2.45 -9.94 2.06
N SER A 150 1.66 -8.93 1.66
CA SER A 150 2.01 -7.51 1.73
C SER A 150 1.32 -6.75 2.86
N ILE A 151 0.33 -7.35 3.54
CA ILE A 151 -0.51 -6.65 4.52
C ILE A 151 0.32 -6.06 5.67
N ARG A 152 1.30 -6.81 6.19
CA ARG A 152 2.17 -6.34 7.28
C ARG A 152 3.02 -5.13 6.84
N ALA A 153 3.62 -5.21 5.66
CA ALA A 153 4.40 -4.11 5.09
C ALA A 153 3.53 -2.88 4.83
N LEU A 154 2.33 -3.08 4.28
CA LEU A 154 1.39 -2.02 3.97
C LEU A 154 0.88 -1.30 5.23
N ARG A 155 0.68 -2.03 6.34
CA ARG A 155 0.35 -1.42 7.64
C ARG A 155 1.51 -0.60 8.21
N LEU A 156 2.75 -1.06 8.06
CA LEU A 156 3.93 -0.28 8.44
C LEU A 156 4.07 0.97 7.57
N TRP A 157 3.81 0.86 6.27
CA TRP A 157 3.81 2.01 5.36
C TRP A 157 2.73 3.02 5.71
N MET A 158 1.54 2.56 6.13
CA MET A 158 0.46 3.45 6.58
C MET A 158 0.85 4.21 7.84
N LEU A 159 1.49 3.54 8.81
CA LEU A 159 2.02 4.21 10.00
C LEU A 159 3.13 5.21 9.62
N GLY A 160 4.05 4.81 8.73
CA GLY A 160 5.12 5.66 8.22
C GLY A 160 4.60 6.90 7.48
N ALA A 161 3.52 6.76 6.70
CA ALA A 161 2.85 7.87 6.05
C ALA A 161 2.19 8.81 7.06
N ALA A 162 1.53 8.27 8.09
CA ALA A 162 0.91 9.07 9.14
C ALA A 162 1.98 9.84 9.96
N SER A 163 3.09 9.20 10.32
CA SER A 163 4.18 9.88 11.02
C SER A 163 4.86 10.95 10.16
N LEU A 164 5.04 10.70 8.85
CA LEU A 164 5.54 11.71 7.92
C LEU A 164 4.61 12.94 7.87
N LEU A 165 3.30 12.75 7.73
CA LEU A 165 2.33 13.85 7.75
C LEU A 165 2.37 14.61 9.10
N GLY A 166 2.48 13.89 10.22
CA GLY A 166 2.61 14.51 11.54
C GLY A 166 3.87 15.38 11.67
N ILE A 167 5.01 14.90 11.17
CA ILE A 167 6.26 15.67 11.12
C ILE A 167 6.10 16.93 10.25
N MET A 168 5.44 16.81 9.10
CA MET A 168 5.18 17.95 8.21
C MET A 168 4.32 19.02 8.89
N VAL A 169 3.28 18.64 9.65
CA VAL A 169 2.48 19.59 10.44
C VAL A 169 3.35 20.36 11.44
N ILE A 170 4.25 19.67 12.14
CA ILE A 170 5.15 20.31 13.12
C ILE A 170 6.06 21.31 12.41
N ILE A 171 6.65 20.91 11.28
CA ILE A 171 7.55 21.76 10.50
C ILE A 171 6.82 22.99 9.96
N ASP A 172 5.66 22.82 9.32
CA ASP A 172 4.87 23.92 8.75
C ASP A 172 4.42 24.90 9.85
N THR A 173 4.03 24.37 11.02
CA THR A 173 3.67 25.20 12.19
C THR A 173 4.88 25.98 12.72
N MET A 174 6.05 25.34 12.82
CA MET A 174 7.29 26.01 13.24
C MET A 174 7.73 27.10 12.27
N ILE A 175 7.58 26.86 10.97
CA ILE A 175 7.86 27.84 9.92
C ILE A 175 6.91 29.03 10.07
N ALA A 176 5.59 28.77 10.16
CA ALA A 176 4.57 29.82 10.29
C ALA A 176 4.82 30.72 11.53
N VAL A 177 5.12 30.13 12.69
CA VAL A 177 5.40 30.88 13.93
C VAL A 177 6.65 31.76 13.79
N ARG A 178 7.71 31.29 13.14
CA ARG A 178 8.94 32.08 12.97
C ARG A 178 8.80 33.20 11.93
N PHE A 179 8.01 32.97 10.89
CA PHE A 179 7.63 34.03 9.96
C PHE A 179 6.84 35.13 10.68
N ALA A 180 5.92 34.77 11.59
CA ALA A 180 5.20 35.75 12.41
C ALA A 180 6.13 36.59 13.31
N HIS A 181 7.22 36.01 13.80
CA HIS A 181 8.23 36.69 14.62
C HIS A 181 9.36 37.37 13.82
N GLN A 182 9.23 37.53 12.50
CA GLN A 182 10.21 38.16 11.60
C GLN A 182 11.63 37.55 11.61
N GLN A 183 11.80 36.30 12.03
CA GLN A 183 13.10 35.62 12.09
C GLN A 183 13.51 35.00 10.74
N LEU A 184 13.58 35.81 9.68
CA LEU A 184 13.74 35.35 8.30
C LEU A 184 15.10 34.67 8.02
N LYS A 185 16.18 35.11 8.70
CA LYS A 185 17.54 34.56 8.50
C LYS A 185 17.67 33.06 8.84
N ASN A 186 16.75 32.51 9.64
CA ASN A 186 16.79 31.11 10.07
C ASN A 186 15.85 30.19 9.25
N ALA A 187 15.05 30.71 8.32
CA ALA A 187 14.07 29.93 7.57
C ALA A 187 14.72 28.93 6.58
N LEU A 188 15.81 29.34 5.93
CA LEU A 188 16.59 28.48 5.02
C LEU A 188 17.19 27.26 5.75
N ALA A 189 17.75 27.46 6.94
CA ALA A 189 18.30 26.39 7.77
C ALA A 189 17.21 25.39 8.21
N LEU A 190 16.01 25.88 8.50
CA LEU A 190 14.86 25.04 8.86
C LEU A 190 14.37 24.18 7.70
N ILE A 191 14.25 24.76 6.50
CA ILE A 191 13.86 24.01 5.30
C ILE A 191 14.92 22.94 5.00
N SER A 192 16.20 23.27 5.13
CA SER A 192 17.31 22.32 4.98
C SER A 192 17.21 21.17 5.99
N ASN A 193 16.97 21.48 7.27
CA ASN A 193 16.81 20.46 8.33
C ASN A 193 15.56 19.59 8.13
N ALA A 194 14.45 20.18 7.67
CA ALA A 194 13.21 19.49 7.34
C ALA A 194 13.40 18.48 6.19
N SER A 195 14.07 18.91 5.11
CA SER A 195 14.41 18.01 4.00
C SER A 195 15.37 16.91 4.44
N LEU A 196 16.32 17.19 5.34
CA LEU A 196 17.22 16.17 5.88
C LEU A 196 16.44 15.06 6.61
N ILE A 197 15.51 15.42 7.50
CA ILE A 197 14.67 14.46 8.21
C ILE A 197 13.87 13.60 7.22
N SER A 198 13.27 14.24 6.21
CA SER A 198 12.47 13.57 5.19
C SER A 198 13.31 12.60 4.36
N VAL A 199 14.52 13.01 3.95
CA VAL A 199 15.48 12.15 3.25
C VAL A 199 15.88 10.95 4.11
N VAL A 200 16.15 11.13 5.41
CA VAL A 200 16.50 10.02 6.30
C VAL A 200 15.35 9.01 6.42
N ILE A 201 14.11 9.48 6.55
CA ILE A 201 12.92 8.61 6.62
C ILE A 201 12.74 7.84 5.31
N LEU A 202 12.80 8.53 4.18
CA LEU A 202 12.68 7.92 2.85
C LEU A 202 13.82 6.93 2.58
N PHE A 203 15.06 7.26 2.93
CA PHE A 203 16.20 6.38 2.76
C PHE A 203 16.10 5.14 3.65
N GLY A 204 15.69 5.31 4.91
CA GLY A 204 15.40 4.19 5.82
C GLY A 204 14.30 3.28 5.27
N GLY A 205 13.24 3.85 4.69
CA GLY A 205 12.20 3.11 3.99
C GLY A 205 12.72 2.35 2.77
N LEU A 206 13.61 2.96 1.98
CA LEU A 206 14.24 2.35 0.81
C LEU A 206 15.14 1.18 1.22
N MET A 207 15.95 1.37 2.27
CA MET A 207 16.78 0.32 2.86
C MET A 207 15.93 -0.82 3.40
N PHE A 208 14.83 -0.54 4.09
CA PHE A 208 13.92 -1.58 4.55
C PHE A 208 13.36 -2.42 3.40
N ILE A 209 12.94 -1.78 2.30
CA ILE A 209 12.46 -2.49 1.10
C ILE A 209 13.60 -3.33 0.49
N PHE A 210 14.80 -2.76 0.38
CA PHE A 210 15.97 -3.43 -0.18
C PHE A 210 16.37 -4.66 0.67
N PHE A 211 16.51 -4.50 1.99
CA PHE A 211 16.83 -5.60 2.92
C PHE A 211 15.72 -6.66 2.97
N ALA A 212 14.45 -6.26 2.98
CA ALA A 212 13.34 -7.22 2.90
C ALA A 212 13.32 -7.98 1.55
N SER A 213 13.76 -7.34 0.46
CA SER A 213 13.91 -7.98 -0.84
C SER A 213 15.12 -8.93 -0.88
N GLN A 214 16.23 -8.55 -0.23
CA GLN A 214 17.43 -9.37 -0.09
C GLN A 214 17.18 -10.60 0.76
N GLU A 215 16.47 -10.48 1.89
CA GLU A 215 16.09 -11.65 2.71
C GLU A 215 15.29 -12.66 1.88
N LYS A 216 14.30 -12.19 1.09
CA LYS A 216 13.55 -13.04 0.15
C LYS A 216 14.40 -13.65 -0.98
N ARG A 217 15.53 -13.04 -1.35
CA ARG A 217 16.43 -13.49 -2.42
C ARG A 217 17.52 -14.43 -1.90
N ALA A 218 18.05 -14.17 -0.71
CA ALA A 218 18.94 -15.06 0.03
C ALA A 218 18.23 -16.38 0.39
N LEU A 219 16.92 -16.32 0.67
CA LEU A 219 16.07 -17.51 0.84
C LEU A 219 15.84 -18.32 -0.45
N LYS A 220 16.24 -17.81 -1.62
CA LYS A 220 16.18 -18.55 -2.90
C LYS A 220 17.49 -19.27 -3.26
N HIS A 221 18.54 -19.14 -2.45
CA HIS A 221 19.75 -19.94 -2.61
C HIS A 221 19.86 -20.97 -1.48
N PRO A 222 19.74 -22.27 -1.77
CA PRO A 222 19.92 -23.30 -0.76
C PRO A 222 21.42 -23.57 -0.60
N THR A 223 22.00 -23.16 0.52
CA THR A 223 23.27 -23.72 0.99
C THR A 223 22.99 -24.50 2.27
N LYS A 224 22.49 -25.74 2.12
CA LYS A 224 22.66 -26.92 2.99
C LYS A 224 21.85 -28.10 2.42
N THR A 225 22.57 -29.17 2.03
CA THR A 225 22.18 -30.56 1.66
C THR A 225 20.71 -30.82 1.24
N THR A 226 20.54 -31.18 -0.03
CA THR A 226 19.28 -31.24 -0.80
C THR A 226 18.26 -32.32 -0.44
N ASP A 227 18.63 -33.37 0.28
CA ASP A 227 17.75 -34.54 0.44
C ASP A 227 16.91 -34.50 1.73
N ASP A 228 17.50 -34.16 2.88
CA ASP A 228 16.79 -34.08 4.18
C ASP A 228 15.85 -32.86 4.28
N VAL A 229 16.17 -31.77 3.58
CA VAL A 229 15.32 -30.56 3.56
C VAL A 229 14.06 -30.79 2.72
N ASN A 230 14.16 -31.55 1.63
CA ASN A 230 13.02 -31.84 0.75
C ASN A 230 12.01 -32.77 1.42
N GLU A 231 12.48 -33.75 2.20
CA GLU A 231 11.62 -34.69 2.93
C GLU A 231 10.79 -33.98 4.02
N LYS A 232 11.42 -33.12 4.82
CA LYS A 232 10.71 -32.31 5.84
C LYS A 232 9.73 -31.31 5.23
N ALA A 233 10.10 -30.66 4.12
CA ALA A 233 9.20 -29.76 3.41
C ALA A 233 7.98 -30.50 2.85
N LEU A 234 8.18 -31.70 2.32
CA LEU A 234 7.11 -32.56 1.82
C LEU A 234 6.21 -33.07 2.96
N GLU A 235 6.78 -33.41 4.11
CA GLU A 235 6.01 -33.80 5.29
C GLU A 235 5.11 -32.67 5.80
N VAL A 236 5.66 -31.45 5.92
CA VAL A 236 4.88 -30.28 6.34
C VAL A 236 3.80 -29.92 5.32
N GLU A 237 4.08 -30.06 4.01
CA GLU A 237 3.07 -29.90 2.96
C GLU A 237 1.93 -30.93 3.12
N ARG A 238 2.27 -32.20 3.33
CA ARG A 238 1.29 -33.27 3.55
C ARG A 238 0.42 -33.00 4.79
N LEU A 239 1.03 -32.63 5.91
CA LEU A 239 0.28 -32.25 7.12
C LEU A 239 -0.65 -31.06 6.87
N THR A 240 -0.16 -30.07 6.11
CA THR A 240 -0.96 -28.90 5.74
C THR A 240 -2.15 -29.28 4.86
N ARG A 241 -1.93 -30.13 3.85
CA ARG A 241 -2.95 -30.67 2.96
C ARG A 241 -4.02 -31.42 3.74
N ASP A 242 -3.59 -32.39 4.57
CA ASP A 242 -4.48 -33.21 5.38
C ASP A 242 -5.36 -32.35 6.30
N LEU A 243 -4.77 -31.32 6.92
CA LEU A 243 -5.48 -30.41 7.79
C LEU A 243 -6.50 -29.55 7.01
N LEU A 244 -6.15 -29.10 5.80
CA LEU A 244 -7.07 -28.35 4.93
C LEU A 244 -8.24 -29.23 4.46
N GLU A 245 -7.96 -30.46 4.05
CA GLU A 245 -8.97 -31.38 3.51
C GLU A 245 -9.90 -31.93 4.59
N LYS A 246 -9.36 -32.52 5.67
CA LYS A 246 -10.15 -33.19 6.72
C LYS A 246 -11.13 -32.26 7.41
N ASN A 247 -10.67 -31.05 7.73
CA ASN A 247 -11.46 -30.06 8.46
C ASN A 247 -12.13 -29.04 7.54
N GLN A 248 -11.96 -29.18 6.23
CA GLN A 248 -12.38 -28.20 5.22
C GLN A 248 -12.01 -26.75 5.61
N LEU A 249 -10.84 -26.54 6.24
CA LEU A 249 -10.45 -25.23 6.76
C LEU A 249 -10.36 -24.17 5.68
N TYR A 250 -10.11 -24.58 4.43
CA TYR A 250 -10.13 -23.67 3.29
C TYR A 250 -11.49 -22.99 3.10
N LEU A 251 -12.58 -23.52 3.65
CA LEU A 251 -13.90 -22.88 3.63
C LEU A 251 -14.02 -21.72 4.64
N ASP A 252 -13.17 -21.65 5.68
CA ASP A 252 -13.15 -20.51 6.59
C ASP A 252 -12.60 -19.28 5.83
N PRO A 253 -13.42 -18.25 5.57
CA PRO A 253 -12.96 -17.06 4.86
C PRO A 253 -11.88 -16.30 5.65
N ASN A 254 -11.83 -16.46 6.97
CA ASN A 254 -10.87 -15.83 7.87
C ASN A 254 -9.63 -16.69 8.14
N LEU A 255 -9.40 -17.76 7.37
CA LEU A 255 -8.20 -18.57 7.48
C LEU A 255 -6.96 -17.74 7.10
N SER A 256 -6.04 -17.58 8.05
CA SER A 256 -4.74 -16.94 7.83
C SER A 256 -3.61 -17.97 7.97
N LEU A 257 -2.43 -17.66 7.43
CA LEU A 257 -1.22 -18.47 7.61
C LEU A 257 -0.88 -18.66 9.10
N GLU A 258 -1.08 -17.63 9.92
CA GLU A 258 -0.85 -17.69 11.36
C GLU A 258 -1.79 -18.68 12.04
N ARG A 259 -3.08 -18.69 11.65
CA ARG A 259 -4.07 -19.66 12.15
C ARG A 259 -3.78 -21.08 11.67
N LEU A 260 -3.34 -21.23 10.42
CA LEU A 260 -2.96 -22.52 9.84
C LEU A 260 -1.74 -23.11 10.56
N ALA A 261 -0.69 -22.31 10.73
CA ALA A 261 0.53 -22.70 11.42
C ALA A 261 0.27 -23.03 12.90
N LYS A 262 -0.57 -22.24 13.58
CA LYS A 262 -1.00 -22.50 14.96
C LYS A 262 -1.72 -23.85 15.09
N ARG A 263 -2.57 -24.21 14.13
CA ARG A 263 -3.26 -25.53 14.11
C ARG A 263 -2.32 -26.69 13.78
N LEU A 264 -1.25 -26.44 13.04
CA LEU A 264 -0.21 -27.42 12.75
C LEU A 264 0.83 -27.53 13.88
N HIS A 265 0.78 -26.66 14.89
CA HIS A 265 1.82 -26.52 15.92
C HIS A 265 3.22 -26.26 15.35
N LEU A 266 3.27 -25.52 14.23
CA LEU A 266 4.52 -25.18 13.53
C LEU A 266 4.72 -23.66 13.46
N PRO A 267 5.97 -23.18 13.33
CA PRO A 267 6.24 -21.79 13.01
C PRO A 267 5.62 -21.41 11.67
N THR A 268 5.04 -20.21 11.59
CA THR A 268 4.47 -19.60 10.36
C THR A 268 5.45 -19.66 9.18
N ARG A 269 6.74 -19.45 9.47
CA ARG A 269 7.83 -19.50 8.48
C ARG A 269 8.01 -20.90 7.91
N SER A 270 8.04 -21.93 8.75
CA SER A 270 8.21 -23.32 8.33
C SER A 270 7.10 -23.77 7.38
N VAL A 271 5.84 -23.44 7.68
CA VAL A 271 4.70 -23.76 6.80
C VAL A 271 4.83 -23.03 5.46
N SER A 272 5.18 -21.74 5.48
CA SER A 272 5.35 -20.97 4.25
C SER A 272 6.50 -21.49 3.36
N GLU A 273 7.63 -21.82 3.97
CA GLU A 273 8.81 -22.34 3.26
C GLU A 273 8.51 -23.72 2.68
N ALA A 274 7.90 -24.61 3.47
CA ALA A 274 7.52 -25.94 3.02
C ALA A 274 6.58 -25.92 1.81
N ILE A 275 5.49 -25.13 1.86
CA ILE A 275 4.56 -24.99 0.73
C ILE A 275 5.26 -24.38 -0.49
N ASN A 276 6.12 -23.39 -0.30
CA ASN A 276 6.82 -22.76 -1.41
C ASN A 276 7.78 -23.73 -2.10
N GLN A 277 8.56 -24.48 -1.33
CA GLN A 277 9.52 -25.45 -1.84
C GLN A 277 8.84 -26.63 -2.54
N SER A 278 7.79 -27.18 -1.94
CA SER A 278 7.10 -28.36 -2.46
C SER A 278 6.12 -28.07 -3.60
N GLN A 279 5.44 -26.91 -3.59
CA GLN A 279 4.36 -26.61 -4.54
C GLN A 279 4.68 -25.44 -5.48
N GLY A 280 5.81 -24.76 -5.30
CA GLY A 280 6.22 -23.62 -6.14
C GLY A 280 5.29 -22.40 -6.05
N MET A 281 4.43 -22.33 -5.01
CA MET A 281 3.42 -21.28 -4.85
C MET A 281 3.39 -20.76 -3.41
N ASN A 282 2.75 -19.62 -3.17
CA ASN A 282 2.56 -19.14 -1.80
C ASN A 282 1.36 -19.82 -1.13
N VAL A 283 1.27 -19.71 0.20
CA VAL A 283 0.22 -20.39 0.97
C VAL A 283 -1.19 -19.91 0.60
N SER A 284 -1.35 -18.64 0.21
CA SER A 284 -2.64 -18.12 -0.26
C SER A 284 -3.10 -18.79 -1.55
N GLN A 285 -2.20 -18.93 -2.54
CA GLN A 285 -2.47 -19.64 -3.79
C GLN A 285 -2.76 -21.12 -3.53
N TYR A 286 -2.02 -21.72 -2.60
CA TYR A 286 -2.22 -23.10 -2.19
C TYR A 286 -3.63 -23.32 -1.60
N VAL A 287 -4.05 -22.51 -0.62
CA VAL A 287 -5.41 -22.58 -0.04
C VAL A 287 -6.47 -22.27 -1.10
N ASN A 288 -6.26 -21.24 -1.94
CA ASN A 288 -7.21 -20.89 -2.99
C ASN A 288 -7.40 -22.03 -4.00
N ARG A 289 -6.40 -22.88 -4.23
CA ARG A 289 -6.56 -24.07 -5.10
C ARG A 289 -7.67 -24.99 -4.59
N PHE A 290 -7.74 -25.26 -3.29
CA PHE A 290 -8.80 -26.08 -2.68
C PHE A 290 -10.17 -25.38 -2.79
N ARG A 291 -10.21 -24.08 -2.51
CA ARG A 291 -11.43 -23.26 -2.68
C ARG A 291 -11.96 -23.31 -4.11
N LEU A 292 -11.06 -23.16 -5.09
CA LEU A 292 -11.38 -23.20 -6.51
C LEU A 292 -11.85 -24.58 -6.97
N GLN A 293 -11.24 -25.66 -6.49
CA GLN A 293 -11.69 -27.02 -6.76
C GLN A 293 -13.12 -27.24 -6.24
N LYS A 294 -13.42 -26.78 -5.01
CA LYS A 294 -14.78 -26.81 -4.47
C LYS A 294 -15.75 -25.99 -5.31
N ALA A 295 -15.36 -24.77 -5.72
CA ALA A 295 -16.19 -23.92 -6.55
C ALA A 295 -16.46 -24.54 -7.93
N ALA A 296 -15.45 -25.11 -8.58
CA ALA A 296 -15.59 -25.81 -9.85
C ALA A 296 -16.56 -26.99 -9.75
N SER A 297 -16.46 -27.78 -8.68
CA SER A 297 -17.42 -28.84 -8.39
C SER A 297 -18.85 -28.30 -8.26
N LEU A 298 -19.07 -27.28 -7.44
CA LEU A 298 -20.40 -26.68 -7.24
C LEU A 298 -20.97 -26.04 -8.51
N LEU A 299 -20.12 -25.49 -9.38
CA LEU A 299 -20.56 -24.88 -10.65
C LEU A 299 -21.21 -25.89 -11.60
N VAL A 300 -20.76 -27.16 -11.53
CA VAL A 300 -21.21 -28.27 -12.37
C VAL A 300 -22.34 -29.05 -11.69
N THR A 301 -22.25 -29.29 -10.38
CA THR A 301 -23.19 -30.19 -9.67
C THR A 301 -24.43 -29.50 -9.13
N THR A 302 -24.46 -28.16 -9.12
CA THR A 302 -25.58 -27.40 -8.50
C THR A 302 -26.11 -26.29 -9.40
N ALA A 303 -27.36 -25.89 -9.13
CA ALA A 303 -27.99 -24.72 -9.75
C ALA A 303 -27.70 -23.40 -9.00
N LEU A 304 -26.83 -23.40 -7.99
CA LEU A 304 -26.54 -22.23 -7.17
C LEU A 304 -26.04 -21.06 -8.00
N SER A 305 -26.35 -19.83 -7.59
CA SER A 305 -25.76 -18.64 -8.23
C SER A 305 -24.25 -18.60 -8.02
N VAL A 306 -23.51 -17.92 -8.91
CA VAL A 306 -22.05 -17.77 -8.77
C VAL A 306 -21.68 -17.08 -7.44
N ASN A 307 -22.52 -16.17 -6.95
CA ASN A 307 -22.33 -15.53 -5.64
C ASN A 307 -22.46 -16.52 -4.48
N GLN A 308 -23.47 -17.40 -4.50
CA GLN A 308 -23.62 -18.44 -3.47
C GLN A 308 -22.45 -19.42 -3.50
N ILE A 309 -21.95 -19.78 -4.70
CA ILE A 309 -20.79 -20.68 -4.84
C ILE A 309 -19.53 -20.02 -4.29
N LEU A 310 -19.32 -18.74 -4.56
CA LEU A 310 -18.23 -17.97 -3.99
C LEU A 310 -18.23 -18.04 -2.46
N GLU A 311 -19.39 -17.79 -1.84
CA GLU A 311 -19.53 -17.83 -0.38
C GLU A 311 -19.27 -19.25 0.16
N GLN A 312 -19.86 -20.26 -0.47
CA GLN A 312 -19.71 -21.67 -0.07
C GLN A 312 -18.32 -22.26 -0.36
N SER A 313 -17.49 -21.58 -1.14
CA SER A 313 -16.10 -21.99 -1.40
C SER A 313 -15.09 -21.24 -0.55
N GLY A 314 -15.53 -20.41 0.39
CA GLY A 314 -14.66 -19.71 1.35
C GLY A 314 -14.00 -18.45 0.79
N PHE A 315 -14.44 -17.94 -0.35
CA PHE A 315 -13.95 -16.66 -0.87
C PHE A 315 -14.66 -15.47 -0.21
N LEU A 316 -13.90 -14.45 0.18
CA LEU A 316 -14.44 -13.22 0.78
C LEU A 316 -14.99 -12.23 -0.25
N THR A 317 -14.42 -12.20 -1.46
CA THR A 317 -14.72 -11.15 -2.44
C THR A 317 -14.83 -11.71 -3.86
N ARG A 318 -15.77 -11.15 -4.62
CA ARG A 318 -16.03 -11.50 -6.03
C ARG A 318 -14.81 -11.30 -6.91
N SER A 319 -14.11 -10.18 -6.74
CA SER A 319 -12.91 -9.87 -7.53
C SER A 319 -11.79 -10.88 -7.32
N ASN A 320 -11.57 -11.34 -6.09
CA ASN A 320 -10.55 -12.36 -5.82
C ASN A 320 -10.96 -13.71 -6.42
N PHE A 321 -12.22 -14.10 -6.22
CA PHE A 321 -12.76 -15.34 -6.78
C PHE A 321 -12.61 -15.40 -8.30
N TYR A 322 -13.12 -14.41 -9.03
CA TYR A 322 -13.06 -14.38 -10.50
C TYR A 322 -11.62 -14.38 -11.02
N ARG A 323 -10.74 -13.54 -10.43
CA ARG A 323 -9.33 -13.46 -10.82
C ARG A 323 -8.60 -14.79 -10.63
N GLU A 324 -8.76 -15.44 -9.47
CA GLU A 324 -8.09 -16.71 -9.21
C GLU A 324 -8.70 -17.85 -10.04
N PHE A 325 -10.01 -17.82 -10.27
CA PHE A 325 -10.70 -18.80 -11.12
C PHE A 325 -10.21 -18.72 -12.57
N GLU A 326 -10.16 -17.52 -13.16
CA GLU A 326 -9.62 -17.29 -14.51
C GLU A 326 -8.14 -17.64 -14.61
N ARG A 327 -7.36 -17.36 -13.56
CA ARG A 327 -5.93 -17.71 -13.53
C ARG A 327 -5.71 -19.22 -13.62
N VAL A 328 -6.53 -20.02 -12.91
CA VAL A 328 -6.37 -21.48 -12.80
C VAL A 328 -7.06 -22.21 -13.94
N PHE A 329 -8.31 -21.85 -14.27
CA PHE A 329 -9.13 -22.54 -15.26
C PHE A 329 -9.13 -21.88 -16.64
N ARG A 330 -8.47 -20.72 -16.80
CA ARG A 330 -8.38 -19.96 -18.07
C ARG A 330 -9.72 -19.52 -18.64
N MET A 331 -10.76 -19.49 -17.81
CA MET A 331 -12.11 -19.06 -18.15
C MET A 331 -12.80 -18.53 -16.90
N SER A 332 -13.83 -17.71 -17.07
CA SER A 332 -14.65 -17.21 -15.96
C SER A 332 -15.52 -18.32 -15.35
N PRO A 333 -15.95 -18.19 -14.08
CA PRO A 333 -16.88 -19.15 -13.46
C PRO A 333 -18.17 -19.40 -14.27
N THR A 334 -18.67 -18.35 -14.95
CA THR A 334 -19.87 -18.43 -15.77
C THR A 334 -19.63 -19.23 -17.04
N GLU A 335 -18.52 -18.99 -17.72
CA GLU A 335 -18.09 -19.77 -18.90
C GLU A 335 -17.81 -21.22 -18.55
N TYR A 336 -17.16 -21.46 -17.40
CA TYR A 336 -16.89 -22.80 -16.89
C TYR A 336 -18.18 -23.60 -16.69
N ARG A 337 -19.21 -22.97 -16.12
CA ARG A 337 -20.53 -23.60 -15.98
C ARG A 337 -21.16 -23.91 -17.33
N SER A 338 -21.18 -22.96 -18.26
CA SER A 338 -21.79 -23.20 -19.58
C SER A 338 -21.09 -24.31 -20.35
N HIS A 339 -19.78 -24.42 -20.22
CA HIS A 339 -18.99 -25.44 -20.93
C HIS A 339 -19.19 -26.86 -20.36
N ASN A 340 -19.49 -26.97 -19.07
CA ASN A 340 -19.62 -28.26 -18.36
C ASN A 340 -21.07 -28.68 -18.08
N LYS A 341 -22.06 -27.83 -18.34
CA LYS A 341 -23.48 -28.24 -18.40
C LYS A 341 -23.72 -28.96 -19.73
N ARG A 342 -23.62 -30.29 -19.72
CA ARG A 342 -24.21 -31.15 -20.76
C ARG A 342 -25.55 -31.66 -20.29
#